data_AF-A0A2P8B2I5-F1
#
_entry.id   AF-A0A2P8B2I5-F1
#
_cell.length_a   1.000
_cell.length_b   1.000
_cell.length_c   1.000
_cell.angle_alpha   90.00
_cell.angle_beta   90.00
_cell.angle_gamma   90.00
#
_symmetry.space_group_name_H-M   'P 1'
#
loop_
_entity.id
_entity.type
_entity.pdbx_description
1 polymer ?
#
loop_
_entity_poly.entity_id
_entity_poly.type
_entity_poly.pdbx_seq_one_letter_code
_entity_poly.pdbx_strand_id
1 'polypeptide(L)'
;MPPGALEAPATGAEDILPPDLVNGGAATGSPIRWLVEHRLLVRMSAVKGGGTVELPREVALLLRRDSGPLGPLRTSPPLVSSPPREAKAVDSAGAGQTMEVVRHTEALLEALAAEPAPVLRSGGVGVRDLRRLARGLGLDDPTTALIFEVAYAAGLLGELDLTGTATARYGGDQQILPTGGYEVWRAASLAQRWEQLARAWLTMTRQVGLVGQRDDRDRPISVLSAEAERAGAPAARRAVLAVLADLAPATAPTPDEVLELLDWRAPRRARGREAAHREVLAEAAQLGVTGLGALTSYGRLLLAELTDDERGEDPLGLYSDAESGEASTAVRALDALLPAPVDHFLVQADLTVVVPGPPDPALAAELDVVAEHESAGGASVHRVTTASVRRALDAGYSADDLHALFRRRSRTPVPQGLSYLVDDVARKHGGLRVGSAGGYVRSDDEALLTEVQADKRLESLAFRRLAPTVLVTPYQVNRMLIALRDAGYAPVPEDAGGAAVLARPKSRRAPARMPVAGRSLDPLAAPRLPMPRLLGVVEQIRRGEAAARAARRAPEVVRGTTRKGPGPAHTHSDALAVLQQAVRDKALVWVGYVDAHGATASRLVRPVSIGAGYLRAEDERTEMLHTFALHRITAAVLED
;
A
#
# COMPACT_ATOMS: atom_id res chain seq x y z
N MET A 1 19.26 -57.69 10.04
CA MET A 1 20.48 -57.16 9.39
C MET A 1 21.67 -57.65 10.20
N PRO A 2 22.64 -58.34 9.60
CA PRO A 2 23.85 -58.69 10.35
C PRO A 2 24.58 -57.41 10.78
N PRO A 3 25.27 -57.40 11.93
CA PRO A 3 26.03 -56.24 12.37
C PRO A 3 27.19 -56.02 11.39
N GLY A 4 27.25 -54.83 10.77
CA GLY A 4 28.25 -54.46 9.75
C GLY A 4 27.67 -53.93 8.43
N ALA A 5 26.37 -54.09 8.18
CA ALA A 5 25.74 -53.64 6.92
C ALA A 5 25.47 -52.11 6.83
N LEU A 6 25.89 -51.33 7.83
CA LEU A 6 25.65 -49.88 7.91
C LEU A 6 26.92 -49.08 8.25
N GLU A 7 28.12 -49.64 8.11
CA GLU A 7 29.34 -48.84 8.19
C GLU A 7 29.58 -48.15 6.85
N ALA A 8 29.47 -46.82 6.85
CA ALA A 8 29.94 -45.99 5.74
C ALA A 8 31.47 -46.09 5.63
N PRO A 9 32.06 -46.07 4.41
CA PRO A 9 33.50 -45.98 4.28
C PRO A 9 34.01 -44.67 4.89
N ALA A 10 35.21 -44.74 5.49
CA ALA A 10 35.84 -43.59 6.13
C ALA A 10 36.03 -42.43 5.14
N THR A 11 35.67 -41.22 5.56
CA THR A 11 35.78 -39.99 4.76
C THR A 11 37.12 -39.31 5.00
N GLY A 12 37.84 -39.02 3.92
CA GLY A 12 38.93 -38.04 3.89
C GLY A 12 40.18 -38.46 3.13
N ALA A 13 40.26 -38.11 1.84
CA ALA A 13 41.45 -37.50 1.21
C ALA A 13 41.13 -37.04 -0.23
N GLU A 14 41.02 -35.72 -0.36
CA GLU A 14 41.28 -34.82 -1.49
C GLU A 14 40.52 -34.91 -2.83
N ASP A 15 39.99 -33.73 -3.19
CA ASP A 15 39.36 -33.30 -4.44
C ASP A 15 40.19 -33.63 -5.70
N ILE A 16 39.59 -34.31 -6.68
CA ILE A 16 39.58 -33.90 -8.09
C ILE A 16 38.29 -34.41 -8.76
N LEU A 17 37.39 -33.51 -9.16
CA LEU A 17 36.39 -33.74 -10.23
C LEU A 17 36.89 -33.00 -11.49
N PRO A 18 36.58 -33.37 -12.76
CA PRO A 18 35.71 -34.43 -13.31
C PRO A 18 36.39 -35.20 -14.51
N PRO A 19 35.78 -36.16 -15.27
CA PRO A 19 34.64 -35.93 -16.17
C PRO A 19 33.55 -37.01 -16.08
N ASP A 20 32.31 -36.56 -16.00
CA ASP A 20 31.13 -37.38 -16.22
C ASP A 20 30.83 -37.46 -17.72
N LEU A 21 30.82 -38.68 -18.26
CA LEU A 21 29.98 -39.02 -19.41
C LEU A 21 29.29 -40.35 -19.11
N VAL A 22 28.26 -40.23 -18.26
CA VAL A 22 27.20 -41.20 -17.95
C VAL A 22 27.64 -42.38 -17.05
N ASN A 23 28.86 -42.27 -16.53
CA ASN A 23 29.59 -43.10 -15.56
C ASN A 23 29.50 -44.64 -15.73
N GLY A 24 30.05 -45.10 -16.86
CA GLY A 24 30.78 -46.36 -16.93
C GLY A 24 32.28 -46.14 -16.68
N GLY A 25 32.76 -46.50 -15.48
CA GLY A 25 34.18 -46.65 -15.12
C GLY A 25 34.31 -47.52 -13.86
N ALA A 26 35.23 -48.50 -13.85
CA ALA A 26 35.37 -49.55 -12.82
C ALA A 26 36.27 -49.08 -11.63
N ALA A 27 36.30 -49.64 -10.41
CA ALA A 27 35.66 -50.82 -9.82
C ALA A 27 35.19 -50.54 -8.37
N THR A 28 34.36 -49.52 -8.19
CA THR A 28 33.38 -49.48 -7.09
C THR A 28 32.05 -49.11 -7.74
N GLY A 29 31.12 -50.08 -7.81
CA GLY A 29 29.88 -49.92 -8.55
C GLY A 29 29.15 -48.63 -8.15
N SER A 30 28.60 -47.92 -9.12
CA SER A 30 27.77 -46.72 -8.90
C SER A 30 26.87 -46.92 -7.66
N PRO A 31 26.94 -46.06 -6.63
CA PRO A 31 26.12 -46.21 -5.42
C PRO A 31 24.63 -46.36 -5.74
N ILE A 32 24.17 -45.70 -6.80
CA ILE A 32 22.80 -45.81 -7.32
C ILE A 32 22.53 -47.22 -7.86
N ARG A 33 23.47 -47.80 -8.61
CA ARG A 33 23.34 -49.16 -9.12
C ARG A 33 23.27 -50.19 -7.98
N TRP A 34 24.12 -50.06 -6.97
CA TRP A 34 24.10 -50.93 -5.79
C TRP A 34 22.74 -50.85 -5.07
N LEU A 35 22.23 -49.64 -4.84
CA LEU A 35 20.94 -49.41 -4.19
C LEU A 35 19.77 -49.98 -5.00
N VAL A 36 19.82 -49.91 -6.33
CA VAL A 36 18.81 -50.52 -7.21
C VAL A 36 18.91 -52.04 -7.21
N GLU A 37 20.11 -52.61 -7.27
CA GLU A 37 20.34 -54.06 -7.22
C GLU A 37 19.85 -54.67 -5.90
N HIS A 38 19.99 -53.92 -4.79
CA HIS A 38 19.51 -54.33 -3.47
C HIS A 38 18.06 -53.94 -3.18
N ARG A 39 17.32 -53.45 -4.19
CA ARG A 39 15.91 -53.01 -4.11
C ARG A 39 15.64 -51.94 -3.05
N LEU A 40 16.66 -51.18 -2.67
CA LEU A 40 16.55 -50.00 -1.81
C LEU A 40 16.11 -48.76 -2.60
N LEU A 41 16.31 -48.77 -3.91
CA LEU A 41 15.74 -47.82 -4.87
C LEU A 41 15.04 -48.58 -6.00
N VAL A 42 13.94 -48.04 -6.51
CA VAL A 42 13.20 -48.61 -7.64
C VAL A 42 13.37 -47.70 -8.85
N ARG A 43 13.72 -48.27 -10.01
CA ARG A 43 13.77 -47.50 -11.25
C ARG A 43 12.36 -47.12 -11.67
N MET A 44 12.12 -45.83 -11.85
CA MET A 44 10.88 -45.37 -12.46
C MET A 44 10.98 -45.60 -13.97
N SER A 45 10.01 -46.33 -14.51
CA SER A 45 9.89 -46.49 -15.96
C SER A 45 8.94 -45.41 -16.47
N ALA A 46 9.46 -44.27 -16.93
CA ALA A 46 8.69 -43.42 -17.85
C ALA A 46 9.54 -42.39 -18.60
N VAL A 47 9.41 -42.48 -19.93
CA VAL A 47 9.68 -41.46 -20.97
C VAL A 47 11.15 -41.12 -21.26
N LYS A 48 11.48 -41.18 -22.55
CA LYS A 48 12.75 -40.85 -23.20
C LYS A 48 13.49 -39.69 -22.49
N GLY A 49 14.61 -40.00 -21.83
CA GLY A 49 15.63 -38.99 -21.54
C GLY A 49 16.31 -39.01 -20.18
N GLY A 50 15.87 -39.79 -19.18
CA GLY A 50 16.58 -39.85 -17.90
C GLY A 50 16.14 -41.01 -17.01
N GLY A 51 17.08 -41.82 -16.55
CA GLY A 51 16.82 -42.91 -15.61
C GLY A 51 16.62 -42.40 -14.19
N THR A 52 15.40 -42.00 -13.84
CA THR A 52 15.07 -41.58 -12.48
C THR A 52 14.84 -42.80 -11.58
N VAL A 53 15.23 -42.70 -10.32
CA VAL A 53 15.03 -43.71 -9.28
C VAL A 53 14.16 -43.12 -8.17
N GLU A 54 13.27 -43.93 -7.61
CA GLU A 54 12.39 -43.59 -6.49
C GLU A 54 12.76 -44.42 -5.26
N LEU A 55 12.66 -43.81 -4.08
CA LEU A 55 12.86 -44.47 -2.79
C LEU A 55 11.54 -45.11 -2.34
N PRO A 56 11.45 -46.44 -2.21
CA PRO A 56 10.26 -47.10 -1.68
C PRO A 56 9.87 -46.54 -0.31
N ARG A 57 8.56 -46.41 -0.08
CA ARG A 57 8.01 -45.76 1.12
C ARG A 57 8.47 -46.45 2.41
N GLU A 58 8.59 -47.77 2.39
CA GLU A 58 9.02 -48.59 3.52
C GLU A 58 10.47 -48.28 3.91
N VAL A 59 11.35 -48.12 2.91
CA VAL A 59 12.74 -47.74 3.11
C VAL A 59 12.81 -46.28 3.60
N ALA A 60 12.00 -45.39 3.03
CA ALA A 60 11.90 -44.01 3.51
C ALA A 60 11.42 -43.91 4.97
N LEU A 61 10.46 -44.74 5.38
CA LEU A 61 9.98 -44.81 6.77
C LEU A 61 11.04 -45.42 7.70
N LEU A 62 11.75 -46.45 7.25
CA LEU A 62 12.83 -47.07 8.02
C LEU A 62 13.99 -46.10 8.26
N LEU A 63 14.40 -45.36 7.22
CA LEU A 63 15.44 -44.33 7.32
C LEU A 63 15.02 -43.15 8.21
N ARG A 64 13.71 -42.93 8.36
CA ARG A 64 13.11 -41.91 9.22
C ARG A 64 12.55 -42.50 10.52
N ARG A 65 12.91 -43.71 10.93
CA ARG A 65 12.27 -44.36 12.10
C ARG A 65 12.50 -43.60 13.41
N ASP A 66 13.67 -42.97 13.54
CA ASP A 66 14.08 -42.25 14.75
C ASP A 66 13.56 -40.80 14.76
N SER A 67 13.25 -40.24 13.58
CA SER A 67 12.81 -38.85 13.41
C SER A 67 11.35 -38.74 12.95
N GLY A 68 10.71 -39.83 12.54
CA GLY A 68 9.41 -39.84 11.89
C GLY A 68 9.42 -39.20 10.49
N PRO A 69 8.31 -39.33 9.71
CA PRO A 69 8.20 -38.73 8.38
C PRO A 69 8.34 -37.20 8.37
N LEU A 70 8.12 -36.56 9.52
CA LEU A 70 8.12 -35.11 9.73
C LEU A 70 9.41 -34.57 10.37
N GLY A 71 10.37 -35.45 10.74
CA GLY A 71 11.51 -35.04 11.55
C GLY A 71 11.17 -34.87 13.04
N PRO A 72 12.17 -34.62 13.91
CA PRO A 72 11.95 -34.44 15.34
C PRO A 72 10.99 -33.27 15.58
N LEU A 73 9.82 -33.56 16.15
CA LEU A 73 8.80 -32.56 16.45
C LEU A 73 9.22 -31.75 17.69
N ARG A 74 9.46 -30.45 17.53
CA ARG A 74 9.72 -29.53 18.64
C ARG A 74 8.39 -29.00 19.19
N THR A 75 7.98 -29.49 20.36
CA THR A 75 6.72 -29.07 21.02
C THR A 75 6.87 -27.81 21.86
N SER A 76 8.09 -27.45 22.26
CA SER A 76 8.42 -26.22 22.96
C SER A 76 9.02 -25.18 22.02
N PRO A 77 8.80 -23.87 22.25
CA PRO A 77 9.42 -22.83 21.45
C PRO A 77 10.95 -22.89 21.56
N PRO A 78 11.70 -22.58 20.48
CA PRO A 78 13.12 -22.31 20.54
C PRO A 78 13.45 -21.28 21.64
N LEU A 79 14.54 -21.51 22.38
CA LEU A 79 14.99 -20.58 23.41
C LEU A 79 15.69 -19.39 22.77
N VAL A 80 15.33 -18.18 23.19
CA VAL A 80 16.09 -16.97 22.88
C VAL A 80 17.19 -16.81 23.93
N SER A 81 18.43 -16.80 23.48
CA SER A 81 19.63 -16.74 24.32
C SER A 81 20.11 -15.31 24.56
N SER A 82 19.65 -14.36 23.75
CA SER A 82 20.03 -12.96 23.78
C SER A 82 19.63 -12.27 25.09
N PRO A 83 20.56 -11.59 25.80
CA PRO A 83 20.25 -10.92 27.06
C PRO A 83 19.35 -9.69 26.84
N PRO A 84 18.47 -9.36 27.79
CA PRO A 84 17.67 -8.15 27.72
C PRO A 84 18.57 -6.91 27.80
N ARG A 85 18.18 -5.87 27.06
CA ARG A 85 18.79 -4.54 27.11
C ARG A 85 18.12 -3.70 28.20
N GLU A 86 18.70 -2.56 28.53
CA GLU A 86 18.02 -1.56 29.35
C GLU A 86 16.85 -0.95 28.55
N ALA A 87 15.62 -1.05 29.09
CA ALA A 87 14.42 -0.60 28.40
C ALA A 87 14.48 0.89 28.00
N LYS A 88 15.03 1.74 28.87
CA LYS A 88 15.22 3.16 28.58
C LYS A 88 16.17 3.38 27.39
N ALA A 89 17.25 2.60 27.29
CA ALA A 89 18.19 2.71 26.18
C ALA A 89 17.57 2.27 24.85
N VAL A 90 16.76 1.21 24.86
CA VAL A 90 15.97 0.76 23.69
C VAL A 90 15.03 1.87 23.22
N ASP A 91 14.26 2.43 24.15
CA ASP A 91 13.28 3.47 23.87
C ASP A 91 13.94 4.78 23.39
N SER A 92 15.04 5.21 24.01
CA SER A 92 15.80 6.38 23.56
C SER A 92 16.41 6.19 22.17
N ALA A 93 16.95 5.01 21.87
CA ALA A 93 17.49 4.72 20.55
C ALA A 93 16.40 4.75 19.47
N GLY A 94 15.24 4.15 19.74
CA GLY A 94 14.10 4.20 18.83
C GLY A 94 13.52 5.61 18.67
N ALA A 95 13.45 6.40 19.74
CA ALA A 95 12.98 7.78 19.70
C ALA A 95 13.91 8.68 18.86
N GLY A 96 15.22 8.49 18.95
CA GLY A 96 16.19 9.16 18.08
C GLY A 96 15.95 8.84 16.60
N GLN A 97 15.71 7.57 16.28
CA GLN A 97 15.42 7.15 14.91
C GLN A 97 14.05 7.66 14.41
N THR A 98 13.08 7.79 15.32
CA THR A 98 11.77 8.38 15.05
C THR A 98 11.90 9.85 14.63
N MET A 99 12.78 10.62 15.28
CA MET A 99 13.07 11.99 14.87
C MET A 99 13.68 12.05 13.46
N GLU A 100 14.63 11.16 13.16
CA GLU A 100 15.26 11.09 11.84
C GLU A 100 14.27 10.69 10.75
N VAL A 101 13.37 9.72 10.97
CA VAL A 101 12.42 9.31 9.93
C VAL A 101 11.41 10.42 9.59
N VAL A 102 10.93 11.16 10.58
CA VAL A 102 10.03 12.30 10.36
C VAL A 102 10.77 13.39 9.57
N ARG A 103 12.00 13.72 9.96
CA ARG A 103 12.84 14.71 9.26
C ARG A 103 13.10 14.32 7.80
N HIS A 104 13.49 13.08 7.55
CA HIS A 104 13.76 12.61 6.19
C HIS A 104 12.49 12.54 5.33
N THR A 105 11.34 12.21 5.94
CA THR A 105 10.05 12.23 5.23
C THR A 105 9.69 13.65 4.80
N GLU A 106 9.86 14.64 5.68
CA GLU A 106 9.63 16.05 5.37
C GLU A 106 10.54 16.52 4.22
N ALA A 107 11.85 16.24 4.31
CA ALA A 107 12.82 16.56 3.27
C ALA A 107 12.49 15.91 1.91
N LEU A 108 11.99 14.66 1.90
CA LEU A 108 11.55 13.98 0.69
C LEU A 108 10.36 14.70 0.04
N LEU A 109 9.36 15.09 0.84
CA LEU A 109 8.15 15.77 0.38
C LEU A 109 8.49 17.16 -0.17
N GLU A 110 9.39 17.91 0.48
CA GLU A 110 9.87 19.19 -0.02
C GLU A 110 10.64 19.07 -1.33
N ALA A 111 11.54 18.07 -1.44
CA ALA A 111 12.27 17.81 -2.68
C ALA A 111 11.32 17.47 -3.84
N LEU A 112 10.28 16.67 -3.60
CA LEU A 112 9.26 16.34 -4.60
C LEU A 112 8.31 17.52 -4.91
N ALA A 113 8.10 18.44 -3.97
CA ALA A 113 7.38 19.68 -4.24
C ALA A 113 8.15 20.61 -5.20
N ALA A 114 9.48 20.66 -5.04
CA ALA A 114 10.37 21.47 -5.87
C ALA A 114 10.62 20.84 -7.26
N GLU A 115 10.89 19.54 -7.30
CA GLU A 115 11.15 18.79 -8.53
C GLU A 115 10.34 17.47 -8.54
N PRO A 116 9.09 17.49 -9.06
CA PRO A 116 8.23 16.32 -9.10
C PRO A 116 8.84 15.16 -9.90
N ALA A 117 8.69 13.93 -9.39
CA ALA A 117 9.20 12.74 -10.06
C ALA A 117 8.20 12.23 -11.12
N PRO A 118 8.62 11.94 -12.36
CA PRO A 118 7.74 11.36 -13.37
C PRO A 118 7.42 9.90 -13.05
N VAL A 119 6.18 9.48 -13.33
CA VAL A 119 5.77 8.07 -13.28
C VAL A 119 6.16 7.39 -14.60
N LEU A 120 6.77 6.21 -14.51
CA LEU A 120 7.14 5.42 -15.69
C LEU A 120 5.90 4.83 -16.36
N ARG A 121 5.98 4.54 -17.67
CA ARG A 121 4.91 3.80 -18.38
C ARG A 121 4.65 2.40 -17.81
N SER A 122 5.67 1.80 -17.20
CA SER A 122 5.57 0.52 -16.50
C SER A 122 4.99 0.65 -15.08
N GLY A 123 4.70 1.88 -14.62
CA GLY A 123 4.35 2.16 -13.23
C GLY A 123 5.58 2.46 -12.36
N GLY A 124 5.33 3.16 -11.27
CA GLY A 124 6.36 3.58 -10.30
C GLY A 124 7.30 4.67 -10.81
N VAL A 125 8.34 4.95 -10.02
CA VAL A 125 9.33 6.00 -10.27
C VAL A 125 10.68 5.38 -10.69
N GLY A 126 11.36 6.03 -11.64
CA GLY A 126 12.62 5.52 -12.18
C GLY A 126 13.76 5.48 -11.18
N VAL A 127 14.68 4.52 -11.37
CA VAL A 127 15.89 4.35 -10.53
C VAL A 127 16.75 5.62 -10.48
N ARG A 128 16.79 6.39 -11.57
CA ARG A 128 17.55 7.65 -11.63
C ARG A 128 16.96 8.72 -10.71
N ASP A 129 15.64 8.83 -10.66
CA ASP A 129 14.93 9.76 -9.79
C ASP A 129 15.08 9.35 -8.32
N LEU A 130 14.96 8.06 -8.01
CA LEU A 130 15.22 7.54 -6.67
C LEU A 130 16.65 7.88 -6.19
N ARG A 131 17.67 7.65 -7.03
CA ARG A 131 19.07 8.01 -6.73
C ARG A 131 19.33 9.51 -6.66
N ARG A 132 18.55 10.33 -7.35
CA ARG A 132 18.62 11.79 -7.22
C ARG A 132 18.13 12.19 -5.83
N LEU A 133 16.95 11.69 -5.43
CA LEU A 133 16.37 11.97 -4.12
C LEU A 133 17.26 11.45 -3.00
N ALA A 134 17.75 10.20 -3.08
CA ALA A 134 18.66 9.62 -2.09
C ALA A 134 19.91 10.48 -1.86
N ARG A 135 20.56 10.94 -2.95
CA ARG A 135 21.71 11.85 -2.86
C ARG A 135 21.36 13.22 -2.29
N GLY A 136 20.18 13.77 -2.62
CA GLY A 136 19.71 15.05 -2.08
C GLY A 136 19.40 14.98 -0.58
N LEU A 137 18.92 13.83 -0.10
CA LEU A 137 18.62 13.59 1.31
C LEU A 137 19.82 13.11 2.13
N GLY A 138 20.92 12.69 1.48
CA GLY A 138 22.07 12.09 2.15
C GLY A 138 21.81 10.65 2.65
N LEU A 139 20.90 9.93 2.00
CA LEU A 139 20.48 8.57 2.35
C LEU A 139 20.94 7.55 1.30
N ASP A 140 20.92 6.27 1.66
CA ASP A 140 21.08 5.18 0.71
C ASP A 140 19.78 4.89 -0.07
N ASP A 141 19.91 4.16 -1.19
CA ASP A 141 18.78 3.82 -2.06
C ASP A 141 17.67 3.04 -1.30
N PRO A 142 17.97 2.03 -0.45
CA PRO A 142 16.95 1.28 0.29
C PRO A 142 16.19 2.12 1.33
N THR A 143 16.87 2.96 2.13
CA THR A 143 16.19 3.80 3.13
C THR A 143 15.33 4.86 2.45
N THR A 144 15.81 5.42 1.34
CA THR A 144 15.02 6.37 0.54
C THR A 144 13.78 5.69 -0.03
N ALA A 145 13.89 4.46 -0.54
CA ALA A 145 12.75 3.69 -1.03
C ALA A 145 11.73 3.42 0.08
N LEU A 146 12.17 3.05 1.29
CA LEU A 146 11.30 2.84 2.44
C LEU A 146 10.49 4.08 2.79
N ILE A 147 11.16 5.24 2.91
CA ILE A 147 10.49 6.50 3.25
C ILE A 147 9.51 6.89 2.15
N PHE A 148 9.87 6.69 0.87
CA PHE A 148 9.00 7.00 -0.26
C PHE A 148 7.73 6.12 -0.24
N GLU A 149 7.89 4.81 -0.08
CA GLU A 149 6.76 3.86 -0.02
C GLU A 149 5.83 4.16 1.16
N VAL A 150 6.41 4.44 2.34
CA VAL A 150 5.65 4.77 3.55
C VAL A 150 4.95 6.11 3.42
N ALA A 151 5.60 7.15 2.87
CA ALA A 151 4.97 8.46 2.64
C ALA A 151 3.79 8.37 1.65
N TYR A 152 3.92 7.54 0.61
CA TYR A 152 2.83 7.26 -0.31
C TYR A 152 1.68 6.50 0.36
N ALA A 153 1.98 5.46 1.15
CA ALA A 153 0.98 4.71 1.91
C ALA A 153 0.29 5.56 3.00
N ALA A 154 1.00 6.53 3.58
CA ALA A 154 0.49 7.49 4.55
C ALA A 154 -0.38 8.59 3.91
N GLY A 155 -0.53 8.61 2.58
CA GLY A 155 -1.34 9.59 1.86
C GLY A 155 -0.68 10.96 1.68
N LEU A 156 0.61 11.09 2.00
CA LEU A 156 1.36 12.34 1.90
C LEU A 156 1.80 12.62 0.46
N LEU A 157 1.97 11.57 -0.36
CA LEU A 157 2.27 11.63 -1.78
C LEU A 157 1.09 11.14 -2.63
N GLY A 158 0.95 11.70 -3.84
CA GLY A 158 -0.06 11.30 -4.79
C GLY A 158 0.38 11.48 -6.24
N GLU A 159 -0.36 10.82 -7.13
CA GLU A 159 -0.21 10.94 -8.57
C GLU A 159 -1.07 12.08 -9.10
N LEU A 160 -0.51 12.90 -10.00
CA LEU A 160 -1.24 13.93 -10.73
C LEU A 160 -1.08 13.70 -12.24
N ASP A 161 -2.21 13.58 -12.92
CA ASP A 161 -2.27 13.58 -14.39
C ASP A 161 -2.01 14.98 -14.95
N LEU A 162 -1.04 15.09 -15.85
CA LEU A 162 -0.74 16.31 -16.60
C LEU A 162 -1.47 16.29 -17.94
N THR A 163 -2.74 16.70 -17.94
CA THR A 163 -3.49 16.85 -19.20
C THR A 163 -2.93 18.03 -20.01
N GLY A 164 -2.37 17.76 -21.19
CA GLY A 164 -2.21 18.78 -22.26
C GLY A 164 -0.85 19.47 -22.41
N THR A 165 0.21 19.08 -21.70
CA THR A 165 1.58 19.57 -22.02
C THR A 165 2.43 18.49 -22.66
N ALA A 166 2.54 18.53 -23.98
CA ALA A 166 3.56 17.80 -24.71
C ALA A 166 4.95 18.26 -24.22
N THR A 167 5.66 17.38 -23.51
CA THR A 167 7.13 17.24 -23.39
C THR A 167 7.58 16.86 -21.98
N ALA A 168 7.38 15.60 -21.60
CA ALA A 168 8.37 14.91 -20.77
C ALA A 168 9.06 13.87 -21.65
N ARG A 169 10.31 14.11 -22.02
CA ARG A 169 11.06 13.27 -22.97
C ARG A 169 11.26 11.81 -22.52
N TYR A 170 10.87 11.42 -21.29
CA TYR A 170 11.08 10.08 -20.73
C TYR A 170 10.05 9.61 -19.67
N GLY A 171 8.89 10.27 -19.49
CA GLY A 171 7.90 9.93 -18.45
C GLY A 171 6.50 9.70 -19.02
N GLY A 172 5.64 8.97 -18.29
CA GLY A 172 4.20 8.96 -18.54
C GLY A 172 3.59 10.34 -18.28
N ASP A 173 2.32 10.52 -18.62
CA ASP A 173 1.58 11.78 -18.40
C ASP A 173 1.29 12.06 -16.91
N GLN A 174 1.96 11.36 -15.99
CA GLN A 174 1.74 11.38 -14.55
C GLN A 174 3.01 11.78 -13.80
N GLN A 175 2.85 12.55 -12.73
CA GLN A 175 3.91 12.90 -11.80
C GLN A 175 3.53 12.55 -10.36
N ILE A 176 4.54 12.31 -9.53
CA ILE A 176 4.41 12.16 -8.09
C ILE A 176 4.80 13.46 -7.39
N LEU A 177 3.92 13.93 -6.52
CA LEU A 177 4.11 15.16 -5.75
C LEU A 177 3.30 15.12 -4.44
N PRO A 178 3.58 16.01 -3.48
CA PRO A 178 2.83 16.08 -2.22
C PRO A 178 1.34 16.35 -2.43
N THR A 179 0.53 15.73 -1.57
CA THR A 179 -0.91 15.97 -1.47
C THR A 179 -1.21 17.09 -0.48
N GLY A 180 -2.48 17.49 -0.36
CA GLY A 180 -2.92 18.37 0.74
C GLY A 180 -2.76 17.76 2.14
N GLY A 181 -2.61 16.43 2.24
CA GLY A 181 -2.38 15.74 3.52
C GLY A 181 -1.02 16.06 4.13
N TYR A 182 -0.05 16.50 3.32
CA TYR A 182 1.26 16.94 3.81
C TYR A 182 1.15 18.13 4.77
N GLU A 183 0.32 19.12 4.46
CA GLU A 183 0.18 20.33 5.29
C GLU A 183 -0.43 19.99 6.67
N VAL A 184 -1.40 19.08 6.69
CA VAL A 184 -2.03 18.59 7.92
C VAL A 184 -1.03 17.79 8.76
N TRP A 185 -0.27 16.89 8.11
CA TRP A 185 0.76 16.10 8.78
C TRP A 185 1.83 17.00 9.40
N ARG A 186 2.28 18.03 8.66
CA ARG A 186 3.30 18.99 9.12
C ARG A 186 2.89 19.78 10.36
N ALA A 187 1.60 20.08 10.50
CA ALA A 187 1.06 20.79 11.66
C ALA A 187 0.96 19.93 12.93
N ALA A 188 1.09 18.60 12.83
CA ALA A 188 0.96 17.67 13.95
C ALA A 188 2.25 17.54 14.78
N SER A 189 2.13 17.02 16.02
CA SER A 189 3.30 16.75 16.86
C SER A 189 4.23 15.70 16.23
N LEU A 190 5.48 15.63 16.67
CA LEU A 190 6.44 14.66 16.13
C LEU A 190 5.97 13.21 16.33
N ALA A 191 5.41 12.89 17.50
CA ALA A 191 4.88 11.56 17.78
C ALA A 191 3.65 11.22 16.92
N GLN A 192 2.73 12.17 16.69
CA GLN A 192 1.59 11.98 15.79
C GLN A 192 2.04 11.77 14.33
N ARG A 193 3.01 12.58 13.88
CA ARG A 193 3.62 12.43 12.55
C ARG A 193 4.23 11.06 12.37
N TRP A 194 4.98 10.58 13.36
CA TRP A 194 5.57 9.25 13.37
C TRP A 194 4.50 8.15 13.38
N GLU A 195 3.48 8.27 14.23
CA GLU A 195 2.41 7.26 14.32
C GLU A 195 1.73 7.04 12.97
N GLN A 196 1.42 8.12 12.23
CA GLN A 196 0.84 8.00 10.89
C GLN A 196 1.74 7.22 9.93
N LEU A 197 3.06 7.45 9.96
CA LEU A 197 4.03 6.72 9.14
C LEU A 197 4.14 5.25 9.57
N ALA A 198 4.23 4.99 10.88
CA ALA A 198 4.34 3.65 11.43
C ALA A 198 3.08 2.80 11.16
N ARG A 199 1.89 3.38 11.34
CA ARG A 199 0.61 2.73 10.98
C ARG A 199 0.52 2.46 9.47
N ALA A 200 0.95 3.40 8.63
CA ALA A 200 0.99 3.20 7.18
C ALA A 200 1.92 2.05 6.78
N TRP A 201 3.11 1.97 7.37
CA TRP A 201 4.06 0.88 7.15
C TRP A 201 3.50 -0.48 7.58
N LEU A 202 2.87 -0.55 8.76
CA LEU A 202 2.28 -1.79 9.29
C LEU A 202 1.13 -2.31 8.42
N THR A 203 0.37 -1.42 7.78
CA THR A 203 -0.85 -1.75 7.04
C THR A 203 -0.66 -1.82 5.52
N MET A 204 0.39 -1.21 4.97
CA MET A 204 0.60 -1.21 3.51
C MET A 204 0.91 -2.61 2.97
N THR A 205 0.33 -2.95 1.83
CA THR A 205 0.57 -4.21 1.12
C THR A 205 1.90 -4.24 0.37
N ARG A 206 2.72 -3.21 0.46
CA ARG A 206 3.96 -3.05 -0.30
C ARG A 206 5.14 -3.64 0.44
N GLN A 207 5.97 -4.44 -0.22
CA GLN A 207 7.22 -4.97 0.34
C GLN A 207 8.41 -4.19 -0.26
N VAL A 208 9.01 -3.33 0.55
CA VAL A 208 10.02 -2.36 0.09
C VAL A 208 11.33 -3.03 -0.31
N GLY A 209 11.74 -4.09 0.39
CA GLY A 209 13.00 -4.79 0.08
C GLY A 209 13.08 -5.39 -1.33
N LEU A 210 11.97 -5.47 -2.06
CA LEU A 210 11.94 -5.85 -3.48
C LEU A 210 12.41 -4.73 -4.41
N VAL A 211 12.35 -3.48 -3.98
CA VAL A 211 12.78 -2.34 -4.80
C VAL A 211 14.27 -2.48 -5.13
N GLY A 212 14.60 -2.39 -6.41
CA GLY A 212 15.94 -2.63 -6.92
C GLY A 212 16.28 -4.09 -7.24
N GLN A 213 15.45 -5.06 -6.82
CA GLN A 213 15.55 -6.45 -7.27
C GLN A 213 15.01 -6.61 -8.69
N ARG A 214 15.16 -7.81 -9.26
CA ARG A 214 14.63 -8.14 -10.60
C ARG A 214 13.35 -8.94 -10.50
N ASP A 215 12.36 -8.58 -11.33
CA ASP A 215 11.10 -9.29 -11.47
C ASP A 215 11.26 -10.59 -12.29
N ASP A 216 10.15 -11.32 -12.46
CA ASP A 216 10.10 -12.57 -13.26
C ASP A 216 10.46 -12.36 -14.75
N ARG A 217 10.47 -11.11 -15.21
CA ARG A 217 10.82 -10.71 -16.58
C ARG A 217 12.21 -10.08 -16.66
N ASP A 218 13.03 -10.26 -15.62
CA ASP A 218 14.40 -9.75 -15.50
C ASP A 218 14.49 -8.20 -15.54
N ARG A 219 13.42 -7.50 -15.13
CA ARG A 219 13.35 -6.03 -15.06
C ARG A 219 13.50 -5.55 -13.62
N PRO A 220 14.16 -4.40 -13.40
CA PRO A 220 14.28 -3.84 -12.06
C PRO A 220 12.91 -3.39 -11.52
N ILE A 221 12.59 -3.78 -10.29
CA ILE A 221 11.40 -3.34 -9.57
C ILE A 221 11.63 -1.90 -9.09
N SER A 222 10.78 -0.98 -9.55
CA SER A 222 10.82 0.44 -9.17
C SER A 222 10.02 0.72 -7.90
N VAL A 223 10.36 1.81 -7.21
CA VAL A 223 9.54 2.34 -6.12
C VAL A 223 8.17 2.77 -6.64
N LEU A 224 7.12 2.54 -5.86
CA LEU A 224 5.71 2.73 -6.24
C LEU A 224 5.22 1.85 -7.41
N SER A 225 5.99 0.86 -7.86
CA SER A 225 5.55 -0.06 -8.93
C SER A 225 4.60 -1.14 -8.40
N ALA A 226 3.78 -1.73 -9.27
CA ALA A 226 2.85 -2.79 -8.87
C ALA A 226 3.59 -4.07 -8.45
N GLU A 227 4.79 -4.29 -8.98
CA GLU A 227 5.63 -5.47 -8.73
C GLU A 227 6.15 -5.55 -7.28
N ALA A 228 6.09 -4.46 -6.51
CA ALA A 228 6.40 -4.46 -5.08
C ALA A 228 5.18 -4.83 -4.19
N GLU A 229 3.98 -5.01 -4.75
CA GLU A 229 2.77 -5.38 -3.99
C GLU A 229 2.80 -6.84 -3.54
N ARG A 230 2.59 -7.06 -2.25
CA ARG A 230 2.46 -8.37 -1.59
C ARG A 230 1.33 -8.29 -0.59
N ALA A 231 0.18 -8.85 -0.94
CA ALA A 231 -0.99 -8.87 -0.05
C ALA A 231 -0.69 -9.43 1.37
N GLY A 232 0.30 -10.33 1.49
CA GLY A 232 0.75 -10.88 2.77
C GLY A 232 1.75 -10.02 3.57
N ALA A 233 2.20 -8.87 3.07
CA ALA A 233 3.20 -8.03 3.74
C ALA A 233 2.73 -7.51 5.12
N PRO A 234 1.48 -7.02 5.30
CA PRO A 234 1.00 -6.60 6.62
C PRO A 234 1.02 -7.76 7.63
N ALA A 235 0.57 -8.94 7.21
CA ALA A 235 0.59 -10.14 8.05
C ALA A 235 2.03 -10.58 8.41
N ALA A 236 2.98 -10.44 7.48
CA ALA A 236 4.39 -10.73 7.75
C ALA A 236 4.99 -9.75 8.77
N ARG A 237 4.72 -8.44 8.63
CA ARG A 237 5.15 -7.42 9.61
C ARG A 237 4.60 -7.70 10.99
N ARG A 238 3.29 -7.94 11.10
CA ARG A 238 2.64 -8.30 12.36
C ARG A 238 3.23 -9.58 12.96
N ALA A 239 3.49 -10.61 12.15
CA ALA A 239 4.06 -11.86 12.66
C ALA A 239 5.46 -11.68 13.26
N VAL A 240 6.33 -10.93 12.59
CA VAL A 240 7.68 -10.61 13.09
C VAL A 240 7.61 -9.79 14.38
N LEU A 241 6.80 -8.73 14.41
CA LEU A 241 6.68 -7.88 15.60
C LEU A 241 5.98 -8.59 16.75
N ALA A 242 5.04 -9.51 16.48
CA ALA A 242 4.41 -10.35 17.50
C ALA A 242 5.42 -11.29 18.17
N VAL A 243 6.43 -11.78 17.44
CA VAL A 243 7.53 -12.53 18.06
C VAL A 243 8.27 -11.65 19.07
N LEU A 244 8.61 -10.42 18.71
CA LEU A 244 9.29 -9.49 19.64
C LEU A 244 8.38 -9.07 20.81
N ALA A 245 7.08 -8.94 20.56
CA ALA A 245 6.09 -8.60 21.58
C ALA A 245 5.88 -9.73 22.60
N ASP A 246 5.94 -11.00 22.20
CA ASP A 246 5.77 -12.10 23.15
C ASP A 246 7.01 -12.36 24.03
N LEU A 247 8.16 -11.82 23.64
CA LEU A 247 9.36 -11.85 24.48
C LEU A 247 9.26 -10.82 25.61
N ALA A 248 10.03 -11.05 26.67
CA ALA A 248 10.13 -10.10 27.78
C ALA A 248 10.54 -8.71 27.24
N PRO A 249 10.03 -7.61 27.84
CA PRO A 249 10.37 -6.25 27.40
C PRO A 249 11.89 -6.04 27.29
N ALA A 250 12.31 -5.29 26.27
CA ALA A 250 13.71 -5.01 25.94
C ALA A 250 14.59 -6.24 25.61
N THR A 251 14.00 -7.41 25.35
CA THR A 251 14.74 -8.55 24.77
C THR A 251 15.10 -8.25 23.32
N ALA A 252 16.38 -8.39 22.98
CA ALA A 252 16.91 -8.12 21.64
C ALA A 252 17.36 -9.43 20.96
N PRO A 253 16.42 -10.27 20.47
CA PRO A 253 16.78 -11.51 19.79
C PRO A 253 17.55 -11.21 18.50
N THR A 254 18.43 -12.13 18.11
CA THR A 254 19.06 -12.08 16.78
C THR A 254 18.03 -12.32 15.67
N PRO A 255 18.26 -11.85 14.43
CA PRO A 255 17.36 -12.13 13.32
C PRO A 255 17.12 -13.63 13.10
N ASP A 256 18.13 -14.47 13.34
CA ASP A 256 17.99 -15.92 13.18
C ASP A 256 17.15 -16.55 14.30
N GLU A 257 17.27 -16.10 15.55
CA GLU A 257 16.38 -16.51 16.65
C GLU A 257 14.91 -16.15 16.35
N VAL A 258 14.66 -14.98 15.75
CA VAL A 258 13.30 -14.58 15.30
C VAL A 258 12.80 -15.50 14.20
N LEU A 259 13.63 -15.84 13.21
CA LEU A 259 13.27 -16.76 12.14
C LEU A 259 12.97 -18.18 12.64
N GLU A 260 13.75 -18.69 13.60
CA GLU A 260 13.49 -19.99 14.23
C GLU A 260 12.15 -20.00 14.97
N LEU A 261 11.83 -18.92 15.69
CA LEU A 261 10.53 -18.77 16.34
C LEU A 261 9.38 -18.70 15.34
N LEU A 262 9.56 -18.01 14.21
CA LEU A 262 8.56 -17.95 13.14
C LEU A 262 8.35 -19.31 12.47
N ASP A 263 9.42 -20.05 12.17
CA ASP A 263 9.33 -21.41 11.62
C ASP A 263 8.65 -22.36 12.62
N TRP A 264 8.89 -22.21 13.92
CA TRP A 264 8.20 -22.99 14.94
C TRP A 264 6.70 -22.63 15.06
N ARG A 265 6.35 -21.34 15.10
CA ARG A 265 4.95 -20.87 15.24
C ARG A 265 4.09 -21.20 14.04
N ALA A 266 4.63 -21.01 12.83
CA ALA A 266 3.88 -21.16 11.59
C ALA A 266 4.78 -21.70 10.46
N PRO A 267 5.20 -22.98 10.51
CA PRO A 267 6.20 -23.53 9.58
C PRO A 267 5.82 -23.36 8.10
N ARG A 268 4.52 -23.51 7.78
CA ARG A 268 4.01 -23.33 6.41
C ARG A 268 4.01 -21.89 5.92
N ARG A 269 3.96 -20.91 6.82
CA ARG A 269 3.94 -19.48 6.49
C ARG A 269 5.33 -18.88 6.52
N ALA A 270 6.23 -19.43 7.34
CA ALA A 270 7.55 -18.88 7.57
C ALA A 270 8.59 -19.29 6.51
N ARG A 271 8.56 -20.55 6.07
CA ARG A 271 9.54 -21.09 5.10
C ARG A 271 9.52 -20.34 3.78
N GLY A 272 10.72 -20.00 3.28
CA GLY A 272 10.91 -19.29 2.02
C GLY A 272 10.63 -17.79 2.11
N ARG A 273 10.41 -17.24 3.32
CA ARG A 273 10.16 -15.82 3.58
C ARG A 273 11.24 -15.20 4.48
N GLU A 274 12.37 -15.87 4.63
CA GLU A 274 13.44 -15.48 5.55
C GLU A 274 14.01 -14.10 5.18
N ALA A 275 14.19 -13.83 3.88
CA ALA A 275 14.61 -12.51 3.40
C ALA A 275 13.59 -11.42 3.77
N ALA A 276 12.30 -11.65 3.50
CA ALA A 276 11.24 -10.70 3.82
C ALA A 276 11.14 -10.42 5.33
N HIS A 277 11.30 -11.42 6.20
CA HIS A 277 11.30 -11.20 7.64
C HIS A 277 12.52 -10.42 8.14
N ARG A 278 13.71 -10.65 7.56
CA ARG A 278 14.90 -9.85 7.86
C ARG A 278 14.73 -8.40 7.41
N GLU A 279 14.12 -8.19 6.25
CA GLU A 279 13.73 -6.86 5.76
C GLU A 279 12.78 -6.17 6.75
N VAL A 280 11.75 -6.86 7.25
CA VAL A 280 10.86 -6.29 8.27
C VAL A 280 11.61 -5.85 9.53
N LEU A 281 12.57 -6.64 10.02
CA LEU A 281 13.38 -6.26 11.19
C LEU A 281 14.22 -5.01 10.93
N ALA A 282 14.80 -4.91 9.73
CA ALA A 282 15.58 -3.73 9.32
C ALA A 282 14.68 -2.50 9.15
N GLU A 283 13.54 -2.63 8.47
CA GLU A 283 12.55 -1.56 8.30
C GLU A 283 12.01 -1.07 9.65
N ALA A 284 11.68 -2.00 10.57
CA ALA A 284 11.22 -1.67 11.91
C ALA A 284 12.26 -0.85 12.70
N ALA A 285 13.54 -1.20 12.56
CA ALA A 285 14.63 -0.43 13.15
C ALA A 285 14.72 0.96 12.52
N GLN A 286 14.72 1.06 11.18
CA GLN A 286 14.80 2.34 10.45
C GLN A 286 13.62 3.28 10.74
N LEU A 287 12.44 2.74 11.03
CA LEU A 287 11.26 3.52 11.39
C LEU A 287 11.17 3.83 12.89
N GLY A 288 12.12 3.36 13.70
CA GLY A 288 12.09 3.55 15.16
C GLY A 288 11.03 2.73 15.89
N VAL A 289 10.46 1.69 15.27
CA VAL A 289 9.57 0.71 15.93
C VAL A 289 10.38 -0.22 16.84
N THR A 290 11.62 -0.50 16.47
CA THR A 290 12.59 -1.22 17.30
C THR A 290 13.80 -0.32 17.59
N GLY A 291 14.43 -0.53 18.75
CA GLY A 291 15.66 0.15 19.16
C GLY A 291 16.65 -0.87 19.73
N LEU A 292 17.92 -0.80 19.31
CA LEU A 292 18.98 -1.74 19.74
C LEU A 292 18.59 -3.24 19.57
N GLY A 293 17.79 -3.55 18.55
CA GLY A 293 17.32 -4.91 18.25
C GLY A 293 16.11 -5.39 19.06
N ALA A 294 15.56 -4.57 19.97
CA ALA A 294 14.37 -4.89 20.75
C ALA A 294 13.17 -4.02 20.36
N LEU A 295 11.95 -4.52 20.58
CA LEU A 295 10.73 -3.73 20.40
C LEU A 295 10.64 -2.62 21.44
N THR A 296 10.40 -1.37 20.99
CA THR A 296 10.24 -0.22 21.89
C THR A 296 8.91 -0.29 22.64
N SER A 297 8.81 0.40 23.78
CA SER A 297 7.59 0.44 24.58
C SER A 297 6.41 1.04 23.80
N TYR A 298 6.64 2.16 23.11
CA TYR A 298 5.62 2.80 22.26
C TYR A 298 5.32 2.01 20.98
N GLY A 299 6.30 1.29 20.41
CA GLY A 299 6.07 0.38 19.27
C GLY A 299 5.23 -0.83 19.65
N ARG A 300 5.39 -1.33 20.88
CA ARG A 300 4.53 -2.37 21.46
C ARG A 300 3.10 -1.89 21.70
N LEU A 301 2.92 -0.66 22.19
CA LEU A 301 1.59 -0.04 22.35
C LEU A 301 0.91 0.16 21.00
N LEU A 302 1.64 0.67 19.99
CA LEU A 302 1.14 0.81 18.63
C LEU A 302 0.65 -0.53 18.06
N LEU A 303 1.41 -1.60 18.26
CA LEU A 303 1.02 -2.94 17.81
C LEU A 303 -0.23 -3.45 18.53
N ALA A 304 -0.33 -3.22 19.85
CA ALA A 304 -1.49 -3.62 20.64
C ALA A 304 -2.76 -2.89 20.18
N GLU A 305 -2.69 -1.57 20.00
CA GLU A 305 -3.79 -0.75 19.48
C GLU A 305 -4.26 -1.25 18.11
N LEU A 306 -3.34 -1.47 17.16
CA LEU A 306 -3.72 -2.02 15.84
C LEU A 306 -4.39 -3.39 15.93
N THR A 307 -3.96 -4.25 16.86
CA THR A 307 -4.61 -5.55 17.06
C THR A 307 -5.97 -5.44 17.76
N ASP A 308 -6.17 -4.42 18.58
CA ASP A 308 -7.43 -4.18 19.27
C ASP A 308 -8.44 -3.45 18.36
N ASP A 309 -8.01 -2.52 17.49
CA ASP A 309 -8.80 -1.95 16.39
C ASP A 309 -9.34 -3.08 15.48
N GLU A 310 -8.51 -4.09 15.20
CA GLU A 310 -8.90 -5.29 14.46
C GLU A 310 -9.83 -6.24 15.25
N ARG A 311 -9.87 -6.15 16.58
CA ARG A 311 -10.76 -6.93 17.46
C ARG A 311 -12.02 -6.16 17.87
N GLY A 312 -12.04 -4.85 17.64
CA GLY A 312 -13.05 -3.92 18.11
C GLY A 312 -14.47 -4.26 17.67
N GLU A 313 -15.42 -3.93 18.54
CA GLU A 313 -16.88 -4.11 18.40
C GLU A 313 -17.51 -3.16 17.36
N ASP A 314 -16.79 -2.76 16.32
CA ASP A 314 -17.32 -1.97 15.22
C ASP A 314 -17.42 -2.78 13.91
N PRO A 315 -18.46 -3.59 13.74
CA PRO A 315 -18.66 -4.38 12.53
C PRO A 315 -19.09 -3.53 11.31
N LEU A 316 -19.28 -2.21 11.46
CA LEU A 316 -19.77 -1.32 10.41
C LEU A 316 -18.79 -0.17 10.07
N GLY A 317 -17.71 0.02 10.82
CA GLY A 317 -16.77 1.13 10.63
C GLY A 317 -17.40 2.51 10.91
N LEU A 318 -18.43 2.55 11.76
CA LEU A 318 -19.18 3.76 12.12
C LEU A 318 -18.59 4.47 13.34
N TYR A 319 -17.89 3.75 14.20
CA TYR A 319 -17.10 4.31 15.28
C TYR A 319 -15.74 4.71 14.70
N SER A 320 -15.66 5.90 14.12
CA SER A 320 -14.36 6.48 13.88
C SER A 320 -13.72 6.82 15.23
N ASP A 321 -12.52 6.32 15.51
CA ASP A 321 -11.65 6.86 16.57
C ASP A 321 -11.40 8.37 16.43
N ALA A 322 -11.80 8.96 15.30
CA ALA A 322 -11.86 10.40 15.09
C ALA A 322 -12.81 11.14 16.07
N GLU A 323 -13.71 10.45 16.80
CA GLU A 323 -14.61 11.10 17.76
C GLU A 323 -14.01 11.30 19.16
N SER A 324 -12.97 10.56 19.56
CA SER A 324 -12.44 10.66 20.92
C SER A 324 -11.43 11.80 21.11
N GLY A 325 -10.79 12.30 20.04
CA GLY A 325 -9.88 13.46 20.08
C GLY A 325 -8.65 13.31 20.99
N GLU A 326 -8.53 12.20 21.71
CA GLU A 326 -7.41 11.89 22.59
C GLU A 326 -6.27 11.25 21.79
N ALA A 327 -5.05 11.69 22.06
CA ALA A 327 -3.85 11.08 21.50
C ALA A 327 -3.76 9.60 21.91
N SER A 328 -3.32 8.74 20.98
CA SER A 328 -3.14 7.32 21.22
C SER A 328 -2.16 7.06 22.38
N THR A 329 -2.24 5.88 23.00
CA THR A 329 -1.32 5.50 24.08
C THR A 329 0.12 5.41 23.57
N ALA A 330 0.32 5.00 22.31
CA ALA A 330 1.62 5.00 21.65
C ALA A 330 2.19 6.42 21.51
N VAL A 331 1.37 7.39 21.07
CA VAL A 331 1.79 8.81 20.96
C VAL A 331 2.18 9.36 22.32
N ARG A 332 1.37 9.16 23.36
CA ARG A 332 1.68 9.63 24.73
C ARG A 332 2.98 9.03 25.27
N ALA A 333 3.23 7.73 25.02
CA ALA A 333 4.45 7.06 25.44
C ALA A 333 5.69 7.59 24.71
N LEU A 334 5.58 7.84 23.40
CA LEU A 334 6.66 8.43 22.61
C LEU A 334 6.93 9.89 22.99
N ASP A 335 5.88 10.71 23.18
CA ASP A 335 6.03 12.12 23.59
C ASP A 335 6.78 12.25 24.92
N ALA A 336 6.62 11.31 25.85
CA ALA A 336 7.36 11.28 27.12
C ALA A 336 8.87 11.00 26.97
N LEU A 337 9.29 10.44 25.83
CA LEU A 337 10.69 10.10 25.52
C LEU A 337 11.37 11.16 24.66
N LEU A 338 10.58 11.96 23.95
CA LEU A 338 11.09 13.03 23.10
C LEU A 338 11.46 14.26 23.94
N PRO A 339 12.49 15.04 23.53
CA PRO A 339 12.72 16.33 24.12
C PRO A 339 11.45 17.19 24.02
N ALA A 340 11.08 17.86 25.11
CA ALA A 340 9.91 18.73 25.10
C ALA A 340 10.03 19.75 23.95
N PRO A 341 9.01 19.86 23.07
CA PRO A 341 9.02 20.86 22.03
C PRO A 341 9.23 22.24 22.63
N VAL A 342 10.12 23.01 22.04
CA VAL A 342 10.41 24.37 22.50
C VAL A 342 9.64 25.37 21.67
N ASP A 343 9.07 26.34 22.37
CA ASP A 343 8.31 27.45 21.81
C ASP A 343 9.19 28.70 21.62
N HIS A 344 10.50 28.57 21.76
CA HIS A 344 11.46 29.67 21.78
C HIS A 344 12.78 29.33 21.11
N PHE A 345 13.55 30.37 20.78
CA PHE A 345 14.90 30.28 20.25
C PHE A 345 15.85 31.27 20.93
N LEU A 346 17.14 31.17 20.61
CA LEU A 346 18.20 32.07 21.08
C LEU A 346 18.76 32.82 19.87
N VAL A 347 18.70 34.15 19.88
CA VAL A 347 19.30 34.97 18.82
C VAL A 347 20.70 35.41 19.24
N GLN A 348 21.67 35.20 18.37
CA GLN A 348 23.07 35.58 18.53
C GLN A 348 23.38 36.86 17.73
N ALA A 349 24.50 37.52 18.07
CA ALA A 349 24.86 38.82 17.49
C ALA A 349 25.17 38.78 15.98
N ASP A 350 25.51 37.62 15.44
CA ASP A 350 25.79 37.36 14.02
C ASP A 350 24.53 36.97 13.21
N LEU A 351 23.34 37.20 13.81
CA LEU A 351 22.01 36.89 13.27
C LEU A 351 21.69 35.39 13.17
N THR A 352 22.46 34.58 13.90
CA THR A 352 22.20 33.16 14.04
C THR A 352 21.11 32.93 15.09
N VAL A 353 20.14 32.09 14.75
CA VAL A 353 18.99 31.68 15.57
C VAL A 353 19.16 30.22 15.92
N VAL A 354 19.41 29.94 17.20
CA VAL A 354 19.63 28.59 17.72
C VAL A 354 18.37 28.14 18.45
N VAL A 355 17.76 27.05 18.01
CA VAL A 355 16.62 26.43 18.69
C VAL A 355 17.15 25.31 19.60
N PRO A 356 16.98 25.40 20.93
CA PRO A 356 17.61 24.48 21.89
C PRO A 356 17.00 23.07 21.93
N GLY A 357 15.98 22.80 21.12
CA GLY A 357 15.29 21.53 21.00
C GLY A 357 14.43 21.50 19.73
N PRO A 358 13.61 20.45 19.53
CA PRO A 358 12.67 20.43 18.41
C PRO A 358 11.66 21.58 18.56
N PRO A 359 11.49 22.44 17.54
CA PRO A 359 10.51 23.53 17.62
C PRO A 359 9.09 22.96 17.67
N ASP A 360 8.20 23.61 18.44
CA ASP A 360 6.77 23.35 18.31
C ASP A 360 6.28 23.67 16.88
N PRO A 361 5.14 23.11 16.40
CA PRO A 361 4.69 23.32 15.02
C PRO A 361 4.48 24.79 14.63
N ALA A 362 4.05 25.64 15.57
CA ALA A 362 3.86 27.05 15.32
C ALA A 362 5.20 27.79 15.20
N LEU A 363 6.17 27.47 16.05
CA LEU A 363 7.53 28.02 15.97
C LEU A 363 8.23 27.57 14.68
N ALA A 364 8.08 26.30 14.28
CA ALA A 364 8.65 25.78 13.05
C ALA A 364 8.14 26.55 11.82
N ALA A 365 6.83 26.73 11.73
CA ALA A 365 6.21 27.50 10.64
C ALA A 365 6.63 28.98 10.63
N GLU A 366 6.78 29.59 11.82
CA GLU A 366 7.33 30.94 11.94
C GLU A 366 8.79 30.99 11.43
N LEU A 367 9.64 30.05 11.82
CA LEU A 367 11.07 30.00 11.43
C LEU A 367 11.28 29.81 9.92
N ASP A 368 10.49 28.96 9.25
CA ASP A 368 10.59 28.77 7.80
C ASP A 368 10.39 30.06 7.00
N VAL A 369 9.53 30.94 7.52
CA VAL A 369 9.20 32.21 6.88
C VAL A 369 10.28 33.25 7.16
N VAL A 370 10.76 33.33 8.40
CA VAL A 370 11.62 34.44 8.86
C VAL A 370 13.12 34.14 8.85
N ALA A 371 13.54 32.91 8.60
CA ALA A 371 14.95 32.51 8.60
C ALA A 371 15.29 31.48 7.48
N GLU A 372 16.58 31.19 7.34
CA GLU A 372 17.12 30.13 6.49
C GLU A 372 17.75 29.04 7.36
N HIS A 373 17.46 27.77 7.07
CA HIS A 373 17.96 26.64 7.86
C HIS A 373 19.40 26.29 7.45
N GLU A 374 20.37 26.37 8.39
CA GLU A 374 21.78 26.07 8.13
C GLU A 374 22.19 24.65 8.56
N SER A 375 21.65 24.11 9.66
CA SER A 375 22.02 22.78 10.17
C SER A 375 20.93 22.09 10.99
N ALA A 376 20.80 20.78 10.80
CA ALA A 376 19.95 19.86 11.55
C ALA A 376 20.81 19.00 12.50
N GLY A 377 21.19 19.55 13.64
CA GLY A 377 21.76 18.79 14.77
C GLY A 377 20.77 18.76 15.95
N GLY A 378 21.23 18.29 17.12
CA GLY A 378 20.43 18.28 18.36
C GLY A 378 19.92 19.66 18.81
N ALA A 379 20.48 20.74 18.26
CA ALA A 379 19.89 22.08 18.21
C ALA A 379 19.84 22.52 16.74
N SER A 380 18.68 22.95 16.25
CA SER A 380 18.57 23.43 14.87
C SER A 380 19.10 24.87 14.79
N VAL A 381 20.00 25.11 13.84
CA VAL A 381 20.61 26.43 13.63
C VAL A 381 20.04 27.03 12.36
N HIS A 382 19.48 28.23 12.50
CA HIS A 382 18.92 29.02 11.42
C HIS A 382 19.67 30.36 11.35
N ARG A 383 19.65 31.01 10.19
CA ARG A 383 20.23 32.35 9.99
C ARG A 383 19.18 33.30 9.46
N VAL A 384 19.07 34.47 10.08
CA VAL A 384 18.25 35.56 9.53
C VAL A 384 19.07 36.33 8.51
N THR A 385 18.57 36.37 7.29
CA THR A 385 19.16 37.08 6.14
C THR A 385 18.21 38.17 5.63
N THR A 386 18.74 39.12 4.86
CA THR A 386 17.93 40.12 4.14
C THR A 386 16.85 39.47 3.25
N ALA A 387 17.16 38.31 2.66
CA ALA A 387 16.22 37.58 1.82
C ALA A 387 15.09 36.95 2.63
N SER A 388 15.40 36.34 3.78
CA SER A 388 14.39 35.79 4.69
C SER A 388 13.45 36.86 5.27
N VAL A 389 13.98 38.03 5.66
CA VAL A 389 13.14 39.15 6.13
C VAL A 389 12.21 39.64 5.02
N ARG A 390 12.70 39.78 3.78
CA ARG A 390 11.86 40.15 2.63
C ARG A 390 10.77 39.10 2.38
N ARG A 391 11.11 37.81 2.43
CA ARG A 391 10.16 36.70 2.29
C ARG A 391 9.04 36.80 3.31
N ALA A 392 9.37 37.13 4.56
CA ALA A 392 8.37 37.32 5.60
C ALA A 392 7.44 38.51 5.34
N LEU A 393 7.98 39.65 4.89
CA LEU A 393 7.18 40.82 4.51
C LEU A 393 6.26 40.51 3.30
N ASP A 394 6.76 39.75 2.31
CA ASP A 394 5.98 39.30 1.16
C ASP A 394 4.85 38.32 1.56
N ALA A 395 5.06 37.55 2.63
CA ALA A 395 4.04 36.68 3.23
C ALA A 395 3.00 37.45 4.09
N GLY A 396 3.13 38.78 4.21
CA GLY A 396 2.16 39.65 4.86
C GLY A 396 2.51 40.08 6.29
N TYR A 397 3.70 39.76 6.80
CA TYR A 397 4.17 40.29 8.08
C TYR A 397 4.52 41.78 7.94
N SER A 398 4.21 42.59 8.95
CA SER A 398 4.75 43.95 9.08
C SER A 398 6.09 43.96 9.84
N ALA A 399 6.81 45.07 9.80
CA ALA A 399 8.02 45.25 10.62
C ALA A 399 7.71 45.08 12.12
N ASP A 400 6.58 45.63 12.57
CA ASP A 400 6.14 45.52 13.96
C ASP A 400 5.82 44.08 14.34
N ASP A 401 5.21 43.29 13.45
CA ASP A 401 4.94 41.87 13.67
C ASP A 401 6.24 41.07 13.82
N LEU A 402 7.24 41.34 12.98
CA LEU A 402 8.54 40.69 13.04
C LEU A 402 9.28 41.04 14.34
N HIS A 403 9.31 42.31 14.73
CA HIS A 403 9.87 42.73 16.02
C HIS A 403 9.14 42.08 17.19
N ALA A 404 7.80 42.00 17.14
CA ALA A 404 7.00 41.35 18.16
C ALA A 404 7.27 39.83 18.22
N LEU A 405 7.44 39.17 17.08
CA LEU A 405 7.78 37.76 16.98
C LEU A 405 9.13 37.48 17.64
N PHE A 406 10.20 38.18 17.23
CA PHE A 406 11.53 37.99 17.82
C PHE A 406 11.54 38.32 19.32
N ARG A 407 10.80 39.33 19.75
CA ARG A 407 10.68 39.69 21.18
C ARG A 407 9.92 38.63 21.99
N ARG A 408 8.88 38.02 21.41
CA ARG A 408 8.07 36.97 22.06
C ARG A 408 8.82 35.65 22.17
N ARG A 409 9.49 35.24 21.09
CA ARG A 409 10.08 33.90 20.92
C ARG A 409 11.56 33.83 21.34
N SER A 410 12.29 34.94 21.39
CA SER A 410 13.70 34.93 21.81
C SER A 410 13.84 34.88 23.33
N ARG A 411 14.66 33.95 23.85
CA ARG A 411 15.06 33.96 25.27
C ARG A 411 16.31 34.79 25.56
N THR A 412 17.02 35.22 24.53
CA THR A 412 18.07 36.23 24.64
C THR A 412 17.53 37.60 24.22
N PRO A 413 18.11 38.71 24.72
CA PRO A 413 17.80 40.03 24.18
C PRO A 413 18.02 40.06 22.67
N VAL A 414 17.05 40.60 21.93
CA VAL A 414 17.15 40.72 20.48
C VAL A 414 18.32 41.65 20.13
N PRO A 415 19.32 41.20 19.35
CA PRO A 415 20.45 42.04 18.99
C PRO A 415 20.01 43.25 18.18
N GLN A 416 20.65 44.39 18.44
CA GLN A 416 20.37 45.63 17.72
C GLN A 416 20.55 45.50 16.21
N GLY A 417 21.51 44.66 15.76
CA GLY A 417 21.75 44.38 14.35
C GLY A 417 20.55 43.73 13.65
N LEU A 418 19.81 42.85 14.33
CA LEU A 418 18.59 42.25 13.79
C LEU A 418 17.49 43.29 13.66
N SER A 419 17.35 44.16 14.66
CA SER A 419 16.34 45.24 14.63
C SER A 419 16.58 46.19 13.46
N TYR A 420 17.84 46.61 13.24
CA TYR A 420 18.21 47.45 12.10
C TYR A 420 17.96 46.77 10.76
N LEU A 421 18.24 45.47 10.64
CA LEU A 421 17.99 44.71 9.42
C LEU A 421 16.50 44.70 9.06
N VAL A 422 15.64 44.42 10.05
CA VAL A 422 14.18 44.42 9.85
C VAL A 422 13.68 45.79 9.39
N ASP A 423 14.09 46.86 10.08
CA ASP A 423 13.64 48.22 9.75
C ASP A 423 14.13 48.69 8.38
N ASP A 424 15.39 48.41 8.02
CA ASP A 424 15.95 48.80 6.72
C ASP A 424 15.25 48.08 5.55
N VAL A 425 14.99 46.78 5.71
CA VAL A 425 14.29 45.99 4.68
C VAL A 425 12.84 46.44 4.58
N ALA A 426 12.15 46.68 5.71
CA ALA A 426 10.77 47.14 5.72
C ALA A 426 10.59 48.54 5.10
N ARG A 427 11.51 49.48 5.34
CA ARG A 427 11.47 50.82 4.70
C ARG A 427 11.59 50.75 3.18
N LYS A 428 12.37 49.80 2.68
CA LYS A 428 12.55 49.56 1.24
C LYS A 428 11.42 48.73 0.65
N HIS A 429 10.70 47.96 1.49
CA HIS A 429 9.53 47.18 1.12
C HIS A 429 8.34 48.11 0.85
N GLY A 430 7.65 47.95 -0.28
CA GLY A 430 6.52 48.80 -0.67
C GLY A 430 6.86 50.17 -1.28
N GLY A 431 8.13 50.53 -1.45
CA GLY A 431 8.55 51.76 -2.16
C GLY A 431 8.19 51.77 -3.66
N LEU A 432 7.91 50.60 -4.21
CA LEU A 432 7.39 50.40 -5.56
C LEU A 432 5.98 49.86 -5.48
N ARG A 433 5.03 50.56 -6.11
CA ARG A 433 3.64 50.13 -6.20
C ARG A 433 3.44 49.34 -7.48
N VAL A 434 3.26 48.04 -7.31
CA VAL A 434 2.94 47.14 -8.41
C VAL A 434 1.43 46.99 -8.46
N GLY A 435 0.82 47.51 -9.52
CA GLY A 435 -0.58 47.22 -9.85
C GLY A 435 -0.63 45.98 -10.74
N SER A 436 -1.63 45.13 -10.57
CA SER A 436 -1.86 44.04 -11.52
C SER A 436 -2.43 44.61 -12.82
N ALA A 437 -1.63 44.59 -13.87
CA ALA A 437 -2.11 44.54 -15.23
C ALA A 437 -2.19 43.05 -15.59
N GLY A 438 -3.39 42.51 -15.77
CA GLY A 438 -3.57 41.14 -16.24
C GLY A 438 -2.94 40.87 -17.62
N GLY A 439 -2.71 41.94 -18.40
CA GLY A 439 -1.93 41.93 -19.64
C GLY A 439 -1.61 43.35 -20.11
N TYR A 440 -0.61 43.48 -20.98
CA TYR A 440 -0.29 44.73 -21.67
C TYR A 440 -0.23 44.50 -23.19
N VAL A 441 -0.55 45.54 -23.96
CA VAL A 441 -0.39 45.57 -25.41
C VAL A 441 0.60 46.66 -25.74
N ARG A 442 1.69 46.30 -26.41
CA ARG A 442 2.71 47.21 -26.91
C ARG A 442 2.64 47.25 -28.43
N SER A 443 2.74 48.43 -29.00
CA SER A 443 2.85 48.65 -30.45
C SER A 443 3.72 49.87 -30.68
N ASP A 444 4.58 49.82 -31.70
CA ASP A 444 5.38 50.96 -32.12
C ASP A 444 4.54 51.99 -32.92
N ASP A 445 3.32 51.59 -33.32
CA ASP A 445 2.30 52.46 -33.92
C ASP A 445 1.29 52.93 -32.86
N GLU A 446 1.34 54.22 -32.52
CA GLU A 446 0.43 54.86 -31.56
C GLU A 446 -0.99 55.02 -32.10
N ALA A 447 -1.17 55.13 -33.42
CA ALA A 447 -2.49 55.22 -34.04
C ALA A 447 -3.23 53.89 -33.90
N LEU A 448 -2.51 52.77 -34.08
CA LEU A 448 -3.06 51.42 -33.87
C LEU A 448 -3.54 51.20 -32.43
N LEU A 449 -2.80 51.66 -31.41
CA LEU A 449 -3.27 51.55 -30.02
C LEU A 449 -4.46 52.46 -29.74
N THR A 450 -4.53 53.60 -30.40
CA THR A 450 -5.69 54.50 -30.28
C THR A 450 -6.93 53.86 -30.92
N GLU A 451 -6.77 53.16 -32.04
CA GLU A 451 -7.81 52.36 -32.68
C GLU A 451 -8.28 51.21 -31.78
N VAL A 452 -7.35 50.40 -31.25
CA VAL A 452 -7.64 49.29 -30.33
C VAL A 452 -8.36 49.77 -29.07
N GLN A 453 -8.00 50.95 -28.54
CA GLN A 453 -8.66 51.53 -27.37
C GLN A 453 -10.06 52.07 -27.68
N ALA A 454 -10.32 52.48 -28.94
CA ALA A 454 -11.61 53.02 -29.39
C ALA A 454 -12.57 51.95 -29.95
N ASP A 455 -12.09 50.73 -30.23
CA ASP A 455 -12.91 49.63 -30.76
C ASP A 455 -13.93 49.15 -29.71
N LYS A 456 -15.21 49.36 -29.99
CA LYS A 456 -16.34 48.95 -29.13
C LYS A 456 -16.38 47.44 -28.88
N ARG A 457 -15.82 46.61 -29.78
CA ARG A 457 -15.75 45.15 -29.60
C ARG A 457 -14.81 44.76 -28.44
N LEU A 458 -13.86 45.63 -28.09
CA LEU A 458 -12.84 45.40 -27.07
C LEU A 458 -13.11 46.14 -25.76
N GLU A 459 -14.23 46.85 -25.64
CA GLU A 459 -14.62 47.62 -24.45
C GLU A 459 -14.59 46.77 -23.16
N SER A 460 -15.00 45.50 -23.27
CA SER A 460 -14.99 44.53 -22.17
C SER A 460 -13.61 44.21 -21.58
N LEU A 461 -12.52 44.54 -22.29
CA LEU A 461 -11.15 44.37 -21.81
C LEU A 461 -10.66 45.55 -20.97
N ALA A 462 -11.40 46.67 -20.90
CA ALA A 462 -11.07 47.83 -20.07
C ALA A 462 -9.62 48.31 -20.23
N PHE A 463 -9.18 48.54 -21.48
CA PHE A 463 -7.83 49.02 -21.76
C PHE A 463 -7.59 50.43 -21.19
N ARG A 464 -6.53 50.55 -20.39
CA ARG A 464 -6.03 51.80 -19.85
C ARG A 464 -4.65 52.10 -20.43
N ARG A 465 -4.41 53.34 -20.86
CA ARG A 465 -3.11 53.76 -21.39
C ARG A 465 -2.14 54.06 -20.24
N LEU A 466 -0.99 53.38 -20.23
CA LEU A 466 0.11 53.67 -19.27
C LEU A 466 1.22 54.51 -19.90
N ALA A 467 1.42 54.38 -21.22
CA ALA A 467 2.37 55.16 -22.01
C ALA A 467 1.82 55.32 -23.45
N PRO A 468 2.37 56.22 -24.29
CA PRO A 468 1.92 56.41 -25.67
C PRO A 468 1.90 55.11 -26.48
N THR A 469 2.87 54.22 -26.26
CA THR A 469 3.00 52.93 -26.96
C THR A 469 2.57 51.71 -26.13
N VAL A 470 1.88 51.91 -24.98
CA VAL A 470 1.50 50.81 -24.07
C VAL A 470 0.09 50.97 -23.49
N LEU A 471 -0.76 49.98 -23.77
CA LEU A 471 -2.04 49.77 -23.10
C LEU A 471 -1.92 48.65 -22.06
N VAL A 472 -2.68 48.74 -20.97
CA VAL A 472 -2.83 47.66 -19.99
C VAL A 472 -4.28 47.33 -19.76
N THR A 473 -4.55 46.07 -19.44
CA THR A 473 -5.86 45.57 -19.05
C THR A 473 -5.74 44.83 -17.71
N PRO A 474 -6.76 44.87 -16.84
CA PRO A 474 -6.78 44.03 -15.64
C PRO A 474 -7.01 42.53 -15.96
N TYR A 475 -7.38 42.19 -17.20
CA TYR A 475 -7.69 40.82 -17.60
C TYR A 475 -6.47 40.06 -18.12
N GLN A 476 -6.48 38.74 -17.91
CA GLN A 476 -5.36 37.85 -18.26
C GLN A 476 -4.99 37.89 -19.75
N VAL A 477 -3.69 37.81 -20.04
CA VAL A 477 -3.11 37.82 -21.41
C VAL A 477 -3.86 36.89 -22.38
N ASN A 478 -4.22 35.67 -21.98
CA ASN A 478 -4.95 34.75 -22.86
C ASN A 478 -6.32 35.27 -23.30
N ARG A 479 -7.06 35.91 -22.39
CA ARG A 479 -8.36 36.50 -22.70
C ARG A 479 -8.20 37.68 -23.66
N MET A 480 -7.17 38.49 -23.45
CA MET A 480 -6.80 39.61 -24.32
C MET A 480 -6.37 39.14 -25.72
N LEU A 481 -5.55 38.08 -25.82
CA LEU A 481 -5.12 37.51 -27.11
C LEU A 481 -6.29 36.98 -27.93
N ILE A 482 -7.25 36.30 -27.30
CA ILE A 482 -8.45 35.79 -27.97
C ILE A 482 -9.29 36.97 -28.50
N ALA A 483 -9.63 37.91 -27.63
CA ALA A 483 -10.49 39.04 -27.99
C ALA A 483 -9.87 39.95 -29.06
N LEU A 484 -8.54 40.18 -29.01
CA LEU A 484 -7.84 40.94 -30.06
C LEU A 484 -7.85 40.19 -31.41
N ARG A 485 -7.69 38.86 -31.42
CA ARG A 485 -7.77 38.04 -32.64
C ARG A 485 -9.18 38.03 -33.23
N ASP A 486 -10.19 37.90 -32.39
CA ASP A 486 -11.60 37.93 -32.80
C ASP A 486 -12.00 39.31 -33.37
N ALA A 487 -11.39 40.39 -32.89
CA ALA A 487 -11.54 41.73 -33.44
C ALA A 487 -10.74 41.97 -34.74
N GLY A 488 -9.94 41.00 -35.20
CA GLY A 488 -9.16 41.07 -36.44
C GLY A 488 -7.73 41.59 -36.28
N TYR A 489 -7.25 41.78 -35.05
CA TYR A 489 -5.86 42.15 -34.77
C TYR A 489 -4.96 40.90 -34.67
N ALA A 490 -3.65 41.05 -34.88
CA ALA A 490 -2.68 39.95 -34.87
C ALA A 490 -1.66 40.07 -33.72
N PRO A 491 -2.07 39.83 -32.45
CA PRO A 491 -1.17 39.98 -31.30
C PRO A 491 -0.25 38.77 -31.10
N VAL A 492 0.97 39.06 -30.65
CA VAL A 492 2.00 38.07 -30.29
C VAL A 492 2.25 38.14 -28.77
N PRO A 493 2.28 37.00 -28.04
CA PRO A 493 2.57 36.99 -26.60
C PRO A 493 4.04 37.30 -26.33
N GLU A 494 4.31 38.21 -25.39
CA GLU A 494 5.65 38.57 -24.90
C GLU A 494 5.96 37.94 -23.51
N ASP A 495 7.24 37.67 -23.21
CA ASP A 495 7.74 37.38 -21.86
C ASP A 495 7.88 38.66 -21.05
N ALA A 496 8.15 38.46 -19.76
CA ALA A 496 8.68 39.46 -18.86
C ALA A 496 9.94 40.22 -19.36
N GLY A 497 10.63 39.76 -20.42
CA GLY A 497 11.76 40.45 -21.05
C GLY A 497 11.39 41.32 -22.26
N GLY A 498 10.12 41.33 -22.69
CA GLY A 498 9.66 42.00 -23.92
C GLY A 498 9.99 41.24 -25.21
N ALA A 499 10.54 40.03 -25.11
CA ALA A 499 10.71 39.10 -26.22
C ALA A 499 9.47 38.21 -26.34
N ALA A 500 9.10 37.73 -27.53
CA ALA A 500 7.94 36.84 -27.65
C ALA A 500 8.14 35.54 -26.83
N VAL A 501 7.25 35.20 -25.88
CA VAL A 501 7.43 33.99 -25.02
C VAL A 501 6.23 33.10 -24.82
N LEU A 502 6.64 31.84 -24.71
CA LEU A 502 5.94 30.63 -24.32
C LEU A 502 6.11 30.41 -22.78
N ALA A 503 5.05 30.54 -21.99
CA ALA A 503 5.06 30.68 -20.52
C ALA A 503 5.36 29.42 -19.65
N ARG A 504 5.71 29.60 -18.35
CA ARG A 504 5.85 28.56 -17.28
C ARG A 504 4.88 28.76 -16.06
N PRO A 505 4.55 27.70 -15.26
CA PRO A 505 3.37 27.66 -14.36
C PRO A 505 3.61 27.50 -12.83
N LYS A 506 2.55 27.78 -12.01
CA LYS A 506 2.40 27.59 -10.53
C LYS A 506 2.74 26.17 -10.03
N SER A 507 3.16 26.06 -8.76
CA SER A 507 3.41 24.78 -8.07
C SER A 507 2.14 23.94 -8.00
N ARG A 508 2.25 22.67 -8.37
CA ARG A 508 1.14 21.74 -8.52
C ARG A 508 1.02 20.89 -7.25
N ARG A 509 -0.19 20.46 -6.91
CA ARG A 509 -0.48 19.50 -5.83
C ARG A 509 -1.24 18.30 -6.40
N ALA A 510 -0.95 17.11 -5.90
CA ALA A 510 -1.74 15.93 -6.22
C ALA A 510 -3.06 15.93 -5.41
N PRO A 511 -4.13 15.30 -5.92
CA PRO A 511 -5.35 15.08 -5.16
C PRO A 511 -5.06 14.30 -3.86
N ALA A 512 -5.80 14.62 -2.80
CA ALA A 512 -5.64 13.98 -1.49
C ALA A 512 -5.96 12.48 -1.57
N ARG A 513 -5.14 11.66 -0.92
CA ARG A 513 -5.37 10.21 -0.78
C ARG A 513 -5.63 9.88 0.69
N MET A 514 -6.62 9.02 0.93
CA MET A 514 -6.81 8.43 2.26
C MET A 514 -5.64 7.51 2.60
N PRO A 515 -5.00 7.66 3.77
CA PRO A 515 -3.95 6.77 4.25
C PRO A 515 -4.43 5.31 4.24
N VAL A 516 -3.54 4.37 3.95
CA VAL A 516 -3.89 2.93 3.93
C VAL A 516 -4.36 2.45 5.30
N ALA A 517 -3.81 2.99 6.40
CA ALA A 517 -4.26 2.69 7.75
C ALA A 517 -5.73 3.06 8.01
N GLY A 518 -6.26 4.09 7.32
CA GLY A 518 -7.67 4.46 7.38
C GLY A 518 -8.58 3.62 6.47
N ARG A 519 -8.01 2.75 5.61
CA ARG A 519 -8.76 1.79 4.80
C ARG A 519 -8.87 0.49 5.60
N SER A 520 -9.90 0.38 6.44
CA SER A 520 -10.25 -0.85 7.15
C SER A 520 -10.82 -1.93 6.19
N LEU A 521 -10.00 -2.38 5.25
CA LEU A 521 -10.30 -3.51 4.37
C LEU A 521 -8.98 -4.24 4.09
N ASP A 522 -8.60 -5.15 4.98
CA ASP A 522 -7.64 -6.20 4.65
C ASP A 522 -8.25 -7.09 3.56
N PRO A 523 -7.70 -7.15 2.34
CA PRO A 523 -8.23 -7.97 1.25
C PRO A 523 -8.16 -9.49 1.55
N LEU A 524 -7.35 -9.89 2.53
CA LEU A 524 -7.21 -11.27 3.00
C LEU A 524 -7.95 -11.52 4.32
N ALA A 525 -8.50 -10.49 4.96
CA ALA A 525 -9.38 -10.70 6.10
C ALA A 525 -10.65 -11.36 5.58
N ALA A 526 -11.00 -12.51 6.17
CA ALA A 526 -12.29 -13.12 5.95
C ALA A 526 -13.35 -12.05 6.28
N PRO A 527 -14.29 -11.72 5.36
CA PRO A 527 -15.37 -10.81 5.68
C PRO A 527 -16.08 -11.37 6.92
N ARG A 528 -15.99 -10.63 8.02
CA ARG A 528 -16.64 -11.01 9.29
C ARG A 528 -18.14 -10.78 9.10
N LEU A 529 -18.80 -11.75 8.50
CA LEU A 529 -20.26 -11.76 8.45
C LEU A 529 -20.76 -11.85 9.90
N PRO A 530 -21.69 -10.99 10.33
CA PRO A 530 -22.25 -11.08 11.67
C PRO A 530 -22.88 -12.46 11.86
N MET A 531 -22.80 -13.04 13.07
CA MET A 531 -23.24 -14.42 13.32
C MET A 531 -24.65 -14.75 12.75
N PRO A 532 -25.65 -13.86 12.81
CA PRO A 532 -26.94 -14.12 12.15
C PRO A 532 -26.84 -14.30 10.63
N ARG A 533 -26.01 -13.51 9.93
CA ARG A 533 -25.75 -13.67 8.49
C ARG A 533 -24.94 -14.92 8.20
N LEU A 534 -23.95 -15.22 9.03
CA LEU A 534 -23.09 -16.41 8.86
C LEU A 534 -23.91 -17.69 9.06
N LEU A 535 -24.79 -17.72 10.06
CA LEU A 535 -25.78 -18.77 10.26
C LEU A 535 -26.76 -18.87 9.07
N GLY A 536 -27.24 -17.73 8.56
CA GLY A 536 -28.08 -17.70 7.36
C GLY A 536 -27.40 -18.27 6.13
N VAL A 537 -26.13 -17.92 5.88
CA VAL A 537 -25.32 -18.45 4.77
C VAL A 537 -25.05 -19.94 4.96
N VAL A 538 -24.69 -20.39 6.16
CA VAL A 538 -24.52 -21.82 6.47
C VAL A 538 -25.82 -22.58 6.25
N GLU A 539 -26.96 -22.01 6.62
CA GLU A 539 -28.26 -22.62 6.38
C GLU A 539 -28.60 -22.69 4.89
N GLN A 540 -28.29 -21.65 4.11
CA GLN A 540 -28.45 -21.65 2.66
C GLN A 540 -27.53 -22.67 1.97
N ILE A 541 -26.27 -22.80 2.41
CA ILE A 541 -25.34 -23.81 1.90
C ILE A 541 -25.83 -25.21 2.26
N ARG A 542 -26.29 -25.44 3.48
CA ARG A 542 -26.86 -26.73 3.90
C ARG A 542 -28.13 -27.07 3.11
N ARG A 543 -28.99 -26.09 2.84
CA ARG A 543 -30.16 -26.25 1.94
C ARG A 543 -29.74 -26.58 0.51
N GLY A 544 -28.73 -25.88 -0.02
CA GLY A 544 -28.18 -26.11 -1.35
C GLY A 544 -27.52 -27.49 -1.50
N GLU A 545 -26.73 -27.92 -0.53
CA GLU A 545 -26.15 -29.27 -0.51
C GLU A 545 -27.21 -30.36 -0.36
N ALA A 546 -28.24 -30.15 0.47
CA ALA A 546 -29.35 -31.08 0.60
C ALA A 546 -30.13 -31.22 -0.71
N ALA A 547 -30.39 -30.10 -1.40
CA ALA A 547 -31.00 -30.07 -2.73
C ALA A 547 -30.11 -30.76 -3.78
N ALA A 548 -28.80 -30.53 -3.76
CA ALA A 548 -27.85 -31.18 -4.65
C ALA A 548 -27.73 -32.69 -4.38
N ARG A 549 -27.78 -33.13 -3.11
CA ARG A 549 -27.82 -34.56 -2.74
C ARG A 549 -29.12 -35.24 -3.17
N ALA A 550 -30.26 -34.55 -3.05
CA ALA A 550 -31.55 -35.05 -3.53
C ALA A 550 -31.58 -35.16 -5.06
N ALA A 551 -31.08 -34.15 -5.78
CA ALA A 551 -30.92 -34.21 -7.24
C ALA A 551 -29.96 -35.34 -7.66
N ARG A 552 -28.96 -35.69 -6.84
CA ARG A 552 -28.07 -36.85 -7.03
C ARG A 552 -28.68 -38.20 -6.63
N ARG A 553 -29.92 -38.26 -6.11
CA ARG A 553 -30.69 -39.50 -5.93
C ARG A 553 -31.70 -39.73 -7.05
N ALA A 554 -32.16 -38.67 -7.72
CA ALA A 554 -33.05 -38.79 -8.87
C ALA A 554 -32.45 -39.67 -9.99
N PRO A 555 -33.21 -40.53 -10.68
CA PRO A 555 -32.72 -41.32 -11.80
C PRO A 555 -32.09 -40.45 -12.92
N GLU A 556 -31.09 -40.96 -13.63
CA GLU A 556 -30.33 -40.21 -14.66
C GLU A 556 -31.23 -39.55 -15.72
N VAL A 557 -32.33 -40.22 -16.05
CA VAL A 557 -33.37 -39.79 -16.99
C VAL A 557 -34.06 -38.48 -16.57
N VAL A 558 -34.19 -38.23 -15.27
CA VAL A 558 -34.91 -37.07 -14.70
C VAL A 558 -33.96 -35.89 -14.41
N ARG A 559 -32.65 -36.13 -14.38
CA ARG A 559 -31.64 -35.09 -14.07
C ARG A 559 -31.39 -34.08 -15.19
N GLY A 560 -31.95 -34.28 -16.38
CA GLY A 560 -31.82 -33.33 -17.48
C GLY A 560 -30.37 -32.98 -17.84
N THR A 561 -29.43 -33.91 -17.69
CA THR A 561 -28.08 -33.74 -18.25
C THR A 561 -28.19 -33.90 -19.76
N THR A 562 -27.67 -32.94 -20.51
CA THR A 562 -27.58 -32.99 -21.97
C THR A 562 -26.72 -34.19 -22.40
N ARG A 563 -27.36 -35.34 -22.67
CA ARG A 563 -26.72 -36.49 -23.34
C ARG A 563 -26.27 -36.06 -24.74
N LYS A 564 -24.95 -35.97 -24.96
CA LYS A 564 -24.37 -36.11 -26.30
C LYS A 564 -24.39 -37.60 -26.67
N GLY A 565 -25.51 -38.09 -27.19
CA GLY A 565 -25.62 -39.44 -27.76
C GLY A 565 -27.07 -39.91 -27.96
N PRO A 566 -27.39 -40.70 -29.01
CA PRO A 566 -28.75 -41.09 -29.34
C PRO A 566 -29.19 -42.23 -28.41
N GLY A 567 -29.94 -41.90 -27.36
CA GLY A 567 -30.74 -42.83 -26.57
C GLY A 567 -32.21 -42.38 -26.60
N PRO A 568 -33.17 -43.26 -26.31
CA PRO A 568 -34.60 -42.95 -26.44
C PRO A 568 -34.96 -41.78 -25.52
N ALA A 569 -35.36 -40.65 -26.10
CA ALA A 569 -35.98 -39.57 -25.36
C ALA A 569 -37.35 -40.07 -24.89
N HIS A 570 -37.65 -39.98 -23.59
CA HIS A 570 -39.02 -40.19 -23.13
C HIS A 570 -39.90 -39.17 -23.84
N THR A 571 -40.85 -39.65 -24.62
CA THR A 571 -41.80 -38.76 -25.28
C THR A 571 -42.71 -38.16 -24.21
N HIS A 572 -43.22 -36.95 -24.43
CA HIS A 572 -44.14 -36.31 -23.50
C HIS A 572 -45.35 -37.19 -23.14
N SER A 573 -45.78 -38.05 -24.08
CA SER A 573 -46.78 -39.10 -23.86
C SER A 573 -46.37 -40.16 -22.84
N ASP A 574 -45.10 -40.56 -22.80
CA ASP A 574 -44.61 -41.59 -21.86
C ASP A 574 -44.60 -41.04 -20.42
N ALA A 575 -44.15 -39.80 -20.24
CA ALA A 575 -44.19 -39.14 -18.93
C ALA A 575 -45.63 -38.97 -18.41
N LEU A 576 -46.59 -38.66 -19.30
CA LEU A 576 -48.01 -38.58 -18.94
C LEU A 576 -48.59 -39.96 -18.57
N ALA A 577 -48.22 -41.02 -19.28
CA ALA A 577 -48.67 -42.38 -18.97
C ALA A 577 -48.18 -42.83 -17.59
N VAL A 578 -46.91 -42.56 -17.25
CA VAL A 578 -46.32 -42.83 -15.93
C VAL A 578 -47.05 -42.05 -14.84
N LEU A 579 -47.32 -40.76 -15.06
CA LEU A 579 -48.05 -39.93 -14.09
C LEU A 579 -49.50 -40.39 -13.89
N GLN A 580 -50.20 -40.77 -14.96
CA GLN A 580 -51.57 -41.31 -14.88
C GLN A 580 -51.61 -42.65 -14.13
N GLN A 581 -50.61 -43.50 -14.34
CA GLN A 581 -50.47 -44.75 -13.59
C GLN A 581 -50.22 -44.46 -12.11
N ALA A 582 -49.30 -43.56 -11.79
CA ALA A 582 -48.99 -43.20 -10.43
C ALA A 582 -50.14 -42.53 -9.65
N VAL A 583 -51.01 -41.77 -10.32
CA VAL A 583 -52.24 -41.25 -9.70
C VAL A 583 -53.18 -42.39 -9.30
N ARG A 584 -53.31 -43.43 -10.14
CA ARG A 584 -54.15 -44.60 -9.86
C ARG A 584 -53.59 -45.43 -8.70
N ASP A 585 -52.27 -45.65 -8.71
CA ASP A 585 -51.60 -46.52 -7.76
C ASP A 585 -51.15 -45.79 -6.48
N LYS A 586 -51.33 -44.46 -6.43
CA LYS A 586 -50.83 -43.56 -5.36
C LYS A 586 -49.32 -43.73 -5.11
N ALA A 587 -48.58 -44.09 -6.15
CA ALA A 587 -47.14 -44.35 -6.09
C ALA A 587 -46.34 -43.04 -6.11
N LEU A 588 -45.12 -43.09 -5.56
CA LEU A 588 -44.17 -41.98 -5.60
C LEU A 588 -43.52 -41.90 -6.99
N VAL A 589 -43.34 -40.68 -7.50
CA VAL A 589 -42.80 -40.43 -8.84
C VAL A 589 -41.77 -39.31 -8.80
N TRP A 590 -40.62 -39.58 -9.41
CA TRP A 590 -39.65 -38.55 -9.76
C TRP A 590 -40.11 -37.77 -10.99
N VAL A 591 -40.39 -36.49 -10.82
CA VAL A 591 -40.83 -35.56 -11.87
C VAL A 591 -39.75 -34.56 -12.18
N GLY A 592 -39.33 -34.51 -13.45
CA GLY A 592 -38.48 -33.48 -14.01
C GLY A 592 -39.35 -32.34 -14.53
N TYR A 593 -39.09 -31.11 -14.09
CA TYR A 593 -39.89 -29.93 -14.41
C TYR A 593 -39.01 -28.72 -14.70
N VAL A 594 -39.42 -27.90 -15.66
CA VAL A 594 -38.79 -26.61 -15.99
C VAL A 594 -39.59 -25.47 -15.36
N ASP A 595 -38.93 -24.67 -14.53
CA ASP A 595 -39.57 -23.53 -13.87
C ASP A 595 -39.84 -22.34 -14.81
N ALA A 596 -40.49 -21.30 -14.29
CA ALA A 596 -40.80 -20.09 -15.08
C ALA A 596 -39.54 -19.32 -15.54
N HIS A 597 -38.37 -19.60 -14.97
CA HIS A 597 -37.10 -18.97 -15.30
C HIS A 597 -36.23 -19.88 -16.19
N GLY A 598 -36.76 -21.00 -16.67
CA GLY A 598 -36.07 -21.93 -17.56
C GLY A 598 -35.10 -22.89 -16.88
N ALA A 599 -35.08 -22.94 -15.53
CA ALA A 599 -34.22 -23.87 -14.80
C ALA A 599 -34.89 -25.25 -14.70
N THR A 600 -34.14 -26.30 -15.02
CA THR A 600 -34.57 -27.70 -14.85
C THR A 600 -34.38 -28.16 -13.41
N ALA A 601 -35.44 -28.67 -12.79
CA ALA A 601 -35.39 -29.24 -11.44
C ALA A 601 -36.07 -30.62 -11.43
N SER A 602 -35.60 -31.51 -10.55
CA SER A 602 -36.22 -32.81 -10.30
C SER A 602 -36.80 -32.85 -8.89
N ARG A 603 -37.99 -33.42 -8.74
CA ARG A 603 -38.66 -33.58 -7.45
C ARG A 603 -39.34 -34.93 -7.34
N LEU A 604 -39.32 -35.50 -6.15
CA LEU A 604 -40.09 -36.69 -5.81
C LEU A 604 -41.45 -36.25 -5.27
N VAL A 605 -42.52 -36.70 -5.91
CA VAL A 605 -43.87 -36.26 -5.58
C VAL A 605 -44.83 -37.44 -5.62
N ARG A 606 -45.91 -37.37 -4.82
CA ARG A 606 -47.06 -38.27 -4.91
C ARG A 606 -48.17 -37.60 -5.73
N PRO A 607 -48.44 -38.03 -6.97
CA PRO A 607 -49.50 -37.47 -7.79
C PRO A 607 -50.89 -37.68 -7.15
N VAL A 608 -51.66 -36.60 -7.02
CA VAL A 608 -53.02 -36.63 -6.44
C VAL A 608 -54.09 -36.55 -7.52
N SER A 609 -53.92 -35.67 -8.50
CA SER A 609 -54.87 -35.52 -9.61
C SER A 609 -54.22 -34.89 -10.83
N ILE A 610 -54.65 -35.29 -12.03
CA ILE A 610 -54.24 -34.69 -13.30
C ILE A 610 -55.50 -34.18 -14.00
N GLY A 611 -55.51 -32.90 -14.39
CA GLY A 611 -56.65 -32.29 -15.06
C GLY A 611 -56.37 -30.86 -15.53
N ALA A 612 -57.10 -30.40 -16.55
CA ALA A 612 -57.00 -29.04 -17.10
C ALA A 612 -55.57 -28.59 -17.47
N GLY A 613 -54.69 -29.52 -17.86
CA GLY A 613 -53.30 -29.22 -18.20
C GLY A 613 -52.34 -29.09 -17.01
N TYR A 614 -52.77 -29.47 -15.80
CA TYR A 614 -51.97 -29.42 -14.58
C TYR A 614 -51.93 -30.77 -13.84
N LEU A 615 -50.79 -31.04 -13.20
CA LEU A 615 -50.58 -32.10 -12.20
C LEU A 615 -50.60 -31.47 -10.81
N ARG A 616 -51.51 -31.93 -9.95
CA ARG A 616 -51.44 -31.67 -8.51
C ARG A 616 -50.75 -32.85 -7.84
N ALA A 617 -49.65 -32.59 -7.16
CA ALA A 617 -48.89 -33.60 -6.47
C ALA A 617 -48.40 -33.08 -5.11
N GLU A 618 -48.38 -33.97 -4.13
CA GLU A 618 -47.84 -33.69 -2.81
C GLU A 618 -46.33 -33.97 -2.82
N ASP A 619 -45.52 -32.98 -2.45
CA ASP A 619 -44.07 -33.14 -2.35
C ASP A 619 -43.75 -33.79 -1.00
N GLU A 620 -43.13 -34.97 -1.06
CA GLU A 620 -42.85 -35.79 0.14
C GLU A 620 -42.00 -35.03 1.16
N ARG A 621 -41.17 -34.08 0.71
CA ARG A 621 -40.27 -33.33 1.59
C ARG A 621 -40.96 -32.21 2.36
N THR A 622 -42.00 -31.61 1.81
CA THR A 622 -42.66 -30.43 2.39
C THR A 622 -44.07 -30.70 2.86
N GLU A 623 -44.65 -31.87 2.54
CA GLU A 623 -46.07 -32.21 2.78
C GLU A 623 -47.02 -31.13 2.22
N MET A 624 -46.55 -30.36 1.23
CA MET A 624 -47.31 -29.31 0.59
C MET A 624 -47.75 -29.75 -0.80
N LEU A 625 -48.99 -29.40 -1.13
CA LEU A 625 -49.55 -29.59 -2.47
C LEU A 625 -48.95 -28.60 -3.45
N HIS A 626 -48.22 -29.11 -4.44
CA HIS A 626 -47.70 -28.34 -5.55
C HIS A 626 -48.51 -28.59 -6.82
N THR A 627 -48.66 -27.55 -7.64
CA THR A 627 -49.32 -27.61 -8.94
C THR A 627 -48.28 -27.40 -10.04
N PHE A 628 -48.11 -28.39 -10.91
CA PHE A 628 -47.17 -28.38 -12.03
C PHE A 628 -47.94 -28.31 -13.34
N ALA A 629 -47.57 -27.40 -14.24
CA ALA A 629 -48.14 -27.39 -15.58
C ALA A 629 -47.58 -28.56 -16.39
N LEU A 630 -48.45 -29.39 -16.98
CA LEU A 630 -48.04 -30.63 -17.65
C LEU A 630 -47.04 -30.35 -18.78
N HIS A 631 -47.27 -29.30 -19.59
CA HIS A 631 -46.37 -28.90 -20.68
C HIS A 631 -44.95 -28.51 -20.24
N ARG A 632 -44.70 -28.35 -18.94
CA ARG A 632 -43.37 -28.06 -18.36
C ARG A 632 -42.71 -29.28 -17.73
N ILE A 633 -43.39 -30.42 -17.71
CA ILE A 633 -42.83 -31.69 -17.24
C ILE A 633 -42.05 -32.32 -18.39
N THR A 634 -40.77 -32.57 -18.14
CA THR A 634 -39.82 -33.09 -19.13
C THR A 634 -39.65 -34.61 -19.03
N ALA A 635 -39.79 -35.18 -17.84
CA ALA A 635 -39.72 -36.61 -17.60
C ALA A 635 -40.48 -36.99 -16.32
N ALA A 636 -40.99 -38.22 -16.25
CA ALA A 636 -41.55 -38.81 -15.05
C ALA A 636 -41.13 -40.28 -14.95
N VAL A 637 -40.66 -40.71 -13.78
CA VAL A 637 -40.22 -42.08 -13.51
C VAL A 637 -40.73 -42.50 -12.14
N LEU A 638 -41.36 -43.68 -12.04
CA LEU A 638 -41.78 -44.25 -10.77
C LEU A 638 -40.56 -44.45 -9.85
N GLU A 639 -40.73 -44.16 -8.58
CA GLU A 639 -39.76 -44.59 -7.58
C GLU A 639 -40.04 -46.06 -7.23
N ASP A 640 -39.01 -46.90 -7.37
CA ASP A 640 -39.06 -48.34 -7.08
C ASP A 640 -39.19 -48.64 -5.58
#